data_AF-Q49959-F1
#
_entry.id   AF-Q49959-F1
#
_cell.length_a   1.000
_cell.length_b   1.000
_cell.length_c   1.000
_cell.angle_alpha   90.00
_cell.angle_beta   90.00
_cell.angle_gamma   90.00
#
_symmetry.space_group_name_H-M   'P 1'
#
loop_
_entity.id
_entity.type
_entity.pdbx_description
1 polymer ?
#
loop_
_entity_poly.entity_id
_entity_poly.type
_entity_poly.pdbx_seq_one_letter_code
_entity_poly.pdbx_strand_id
1 'polypeptide(L)'
;MLPIGKMREILSTATVFVCPSVHEPLGIVNLEAMACATAVVAPDVGGVPEVIADGITGSLVHYNPDDPTGYQGRLATAVNDLVANPGKAEG
;
A
#
# COMPACT_ATOMS: atom_id res chain seq x y z
N MET A 1 -8.72 18.06 8.42
CA MET A 1 -7.51 17.24 8.33
C MET A 1 -7.13 16.77 9.72
N LEU A 2 -6.75 15.51 9.92
CA LEU A 2 -6.34 15.01 11.24
C LEU A 2 -5.00 15.66 11.67
N PRO A 3 -4.77 15.89 12.98
CA PRO A 3 -3.46 16.31 13.46
C PRO A 3 -2.38 15.26 13.13
N ILE A 4 -1.17 15.70 12.79
CA ILE A 4 -0.06 14.82 12.38
C ILE A 4 0.22 13.73 13.43
N GLY A 5 0.20 14.09 14.71
CA GLY A 5 0.40 13.11 15.80
C GLY A 5 -0.64 12.00 15.80
N LYS A 6 -1.91 12.34 15.51
CA LYS A 6 -2.98 11.34 15.44
C LYS A 6 -2.89 10.47 14.19
N MET A 7 -2.45 11.04 13.07
CA MET A 7 -2.22 10.28 11.83
C MET A 7 -1.14 9.22 12.05
N ARG A 8 -0.01 9.59 12.65
CA ARG A 8 1.09 8.67 12.96
C ARG A 8 0.63 7.53 13.88
N GLU A 9 -0.15 7.84 14.91
CA GLU A 9 -0.70 6.82 15.82
C GLU A 9 -1.57 5.79 15.06
N ILE A 10 -2.43 6.27 14.15
CA ILE A 10 -3.28 5.39 13.34
C ILE A 10 -2.44 4.54 12.39
N LEU A 11 -1.50 5.13 11.66
CA LEU A 11 -0.67 4.39 10.70
C LEU A 11 0.20 3.35 11.43
N SER A 12 0.90 3.73 12.50
CA SER A 12 1.75 2.81 13.28
C SER A 12 1.00 1.69 13.99
N THR A 13 -0.33 1.76 14.09
CA THR A 13 -1.17 0.68 14.65
C THR A 13 -1.93 -0.11 13.58
N ALA A 14 -1.87 0.31 12.32
CA ALA A 14 -2.50 -0.40 11.22
C ALA A 14 -1.67 -1.63 10.82
N THR A 15 -2.34 -2.73 10.51
CA THR A 15 -1.69 -3.93 9.93
C THR A 15 -1.24 -3.68 8.49
N VAL A 16 -2.05 -2.94 7.73
CA VAL A 16 -1.81 -2.65 6.32
C VAL A 16 -2.41 -1.29 5.97
N PHE A 17 -1.70 -0.54 5.14
CA PHE A 17 -2.18 0.65 4.47
C PHE A 17 -2.40 0.32 2.99
N VAL A 18 -3.54 0.75 2.45
CA VAL A 18 -3.92 0.47 1.06
C VAL A 18 -4.14 1.80 0.36
N CYS A 19 -3.39 2.04 -0.71
CA CYS A 19 -3.59 3.19 -1.58
C CYS A 19 -4.09 2.70 -2.95
N PRO A 20 -5.40 2.57 -3.18
CA PRO A 20 -5.94 2.04 -4.44
C PRO A 20 -5.95 3.06 -5.59
N SER A 21 -5.19 4.16 -5.47
CA SER A 21 -5.19 5.26 -6.43
C SER A 21 -4.55 4.84 -7.75
N VAL A 22 -5.33 4.81 -8.83
CA VAL A 22 -4.85 4.51 -10.19
C VAL A 22 -4.15 5.71 -10.85
N HIS A 23 -4.07 6.84 -10.14
CA HIS A 23 -3.36 8.05 -10.55
C HIS A 23 -2.58 8.60 -9.35
N GLU A 24 -1.36 8.12 -9.18
CA GLU A 24 -0.50 8.46 -8.04
C GLU A 24 0.92 8.82 -8.52
N PRO A 25 1.18 10.11 -8.80
CA PRO A 25 2.43 10.51 -9.45
C PRO A 25 3.65 10.50 -8.52
N LEU A 26 3.46 10.61 -7.20
CA LEU A 26 4.59 10.73 -6.24
C LEU A 26 4.59 9.64 -5.18
N GLY A 27 3.42 9.13 -4.76
CA GLY A 27 3.35 8.09 -3.74
C GLY A 27 3.74 8.56 -2.33
N ILE A 28 3.62 9.86 -2.04
CA ILE A 28 3.98 10.44 -0.72
C ILE A 28 3.24 9.74 0.42
N VAL A 29 1.95 9.45 0.24
CA VAL A 29 1.14 8.76 1.27
C VAL A 29 1.61 7.33 1.53
N ASN A 30 2.21 6.66 0.53
CA ASN A 30 2.84 5.35 0.72
C ASN A 30 4.11 5.50 1.56
N LEU A 31 4.93 6.52 1.30
CA LEU A 31 6.11 6.82 2.10
C LEU A 31 5.76 7.19 3.55
N GLU A 32 4.66 7.91 3.79
CA GLU A 32 4.19 8.23 5.14
C GLU A 32 3.78 6.98 5.92
N ALA A 33 3.08 6.04 5.27
CA ALA A 33 2.74 4.75 5.86
C ALA A 33 3.99 3.90 6.15
N MET A 34 4.91 3.80 5.19
CA MET A 34 6.18 3.10 5.35
C MET A 34 7.04 3.70 6.47
N ALA A 35 7.08 5.03 6.61
CA ALA A 35 7.77 5.71 7.70
C ALA A 35 7.16 5.40 9.07
N CYS A 36 5.90 4.96 9.11
CA CYS A 36 5.23 4.47 10.31
C CYS A 36 5.36 2.95 10.50
N ALA A 37 6.23 2.28 9.71
CA ALA A 37 6.42 0.84 9.65
C ALA A 37 5.15 0.05 9.28
N THR A 38 4.24 0.67 8.52
CA THR A 38 3.02 0.03 8.03
C THR A 38 3.24 -0.58 6.66
N ALA A 39 2.87 -1.85 6.49
CA ALA A 39 2.87 -2.52 5.19
C ALA A 39 2.01 -1.74 4.18
N VAL A 40 2.47 -1.60 2.93
CA VAL A 40 1.71 -0.91 1.88
C VAL A 40 1.26 -1.88 0.80
N VAL A 41 0.00 -1.75 0.36
CA VAL A 41 -0.51 -2.33 -0.88
C VAL A 41 -0.94 -1.19 -1.81
N ALA A 42 -0.39 -1.15 -3.01
CA ALA A 42 -0.68 -0.10 -3.98
C ALA A 42 -0.54 -0.59 -5.43
N PRO A 43 -1.19 0.07 -6.41
CA PRO A 43 -1.03 -0.27 -7.82
C PRO A 43 0.35 0.10 -8.36
N ASP A 44 0.81 -0.61 -9.37
CA ASP A 44 2.09 -0.36 -10.08
C ASP A 44 2.01 0.78 -11.11
N VAL A 45 1.45 1.92 -10.70
CA VAL A 45 1.20 3.09 -11.57
C VAL A 45 1.95 4.32 -11.10
N GLY A 46 2.18 5.25 -12.02
CA GLY A 46 2.81 6.53 -11.71
C GLY A 46 4.17 6.36 -11.04
N GLY A 47 4.41 7.08 -9.95
CA GLY A 47 5.65 7.02 -9.18
C GLY A 47 5.66 5.92 -8.10
N VAL A 48 4.58 5.15 -7.94
CA VAL A 48 4.46 4.13 -6.88
C VAL A 48 5.56 3.05 -6.97
N PRO A 49 5.91 2.50 -8.16
CA PRO A 49 6.98 1.51 -8.26
C PRO A 49 8.38 2.06 -7.94
N GLU A 50 8.56 3.39 -7.91
CA GLU A 50 9.84 3.99 -7.54
C GLU A 50 10.04 4.04 -6.02
N VAL A 51 8.95 4.01 -5.25
CA VAL A 51 8.97 4.12 -3.78
C VAL A 51 8.70 2.80 -3.06
N ILE A 52 8.00 1.86 -3.70
CA ILE A 52 7.71 0.53 -3.15
C ILE A 52 8.56 -0.52 -3.88
N ALA A 53 9.37 -1.26 -3.12
CA ALA A 53 10.02 -2.47 -3.59
C ALA A 53 9.09 -3.66 -3.31
N ASP A 54 8.53 -4.25 -4.36
CA ASP A 54 7.56 -5.35 -4.26
C ASP A 54 8.13 -6.56 -3.50
N GLY A 55 7.36 -7.05 -2.53
CA GLY A 55 7.74 -8.15 -1.64
C GLY A 55 8.79 -7.79 -0.57
N ILE A 56 9.28 -6.55 -0.54
CA ILE A 56 10.30 -6.09 0.41
C ILE A 56 9.72 -5.00 1.32
N THR A 57 9.29 -3.86 0.75
CA THR A 57 8.74 -2.74 1.51
C THR A 57 7.22 -2.62 1.39
N GLY A 58 6.60 -3.42 0.53
CA GLY A 58 5.16 -3.47 0.30
C GLY A 58 4.81 -4.45 -0.82
N SER A 59 3.56 -4.42 -1.27
CA SER A 59 3.06 -5.22 -2.39
C SER A 59 2.53 -4.31 -3.50
N LEU A 60 3.07 -4.52 -4.70
CA LEU A 60 2.59 -3.87 -5.91
C LEU A 60 1.54 -4.74 -6.60
N VAL A 61 0.43 -4.12 -6.99
CA VAL A 61 -0.68 -4.80 -7.67
C VAL A 61 -0.79 -4.29 -9.10
N HIS A 62 -0.68 -5.19 -10.07
CA HIS A 62 -0.76 -4.79 -11.47
C HIS A 62 -2.10 -4.15 -11.82
N TYR A 63 -2.07 -2.90 -12.29
CA TYR A 63 -3.24 -2.18 -12.78
C TYR A 63 -3.40 -2.33 -14.30
N ASN A 64 -4.59 -2.74 -14.72
CA ASN A 64 -5.00 -2.77 -16.12
C ASN A 64 -6.35 -2.04 -16.26
N PRO A 65 -6.44 -0.94 -17.03
CA PRO A 65 -7.69 -0.20 -17.20
C PRO A 65 -8.79 -1.01 -17.89
N ASP A 66 -8.44 -2.04 -18.68
CA ASP A 66 -9.39 -2.93 -19.35
C ASP A 66 -9.90 -4.04 -18.44
N ASP A 67 -9.31 -4.20 -17.24
CA ASP A 67 -9.68 -5.21 -16.25
C ASP A 67 -9.82 -4.61 -14.83
N PRO A 68 -10.80 -3.71 -14.61
CA PRO A 68 -11.01 -3.11 -13.30
C PRO A 68 -11.44 -4.14 -12.24
N THR A 69 -12.24 -5.14 -12.62
CA THR A 69 -12.70 -6.19 -11.72
C THR A 69 -11.55 -7.09 -11.29
N GLY A 70 -10.67 -7.51 -12.21
CA GLY A 70 -9.50 -8.29 -11.85
C GLY A 70 -8.50 -7.49 -11.04
N TYR A 71 -8.34 -6.18 -11.29
CA TYR A 71 -7.55 -5.31 -10.42
C TYR A 71 -8.10 -5.29 -8.98
N GLN A 72 -9.41 -5.08 -8.81
CA GLN A 72 -10.05 -5.14 -7.47
C GLN A 72 -9.83 -6.49 -6.78
N GLY A 73 -9.94 -7.60 -7.52
CA GLY A 73 -9.69 -8.94 -7.01
C GLY A 73 -8.24 -9.12 -6.55
N ARG A 74 -7.27 -8.72 -7.38
CA ARG A 74 -5.84 -8.79 -7.03
C ARG A 74 -5.50 -7.91 -5.82
N LEU A 75 -6.08 -6.72 -5.75
CA LEU A 75 -5.91 -5.80 -4.62
C LEU A 75 -6.45 -6.44 -3.32
N ALA A 76 -7.65 -7.01 -3.36
CA ALA A 76 -8.24 -7.68 -2.20
C ALA A 76 -7.39 -8.89 -1.76
N THR A 77 -6.89 -9.69 -2.70
CA THR A 77 -5.99 -10.82 -2.40
C THR A 77 -4.72 -10.34 -1.71
N ALA A 78 -4.04 -9.31 -2.25
CA ALA A 78 -2.81 -8.78 -1.66
C ALA A 78 -3.01 -8.26 -0.23
N VAL A 79 -4.12 -7.56 0.02
CA VAL A 79 -4.50 -7.08 1.35
C VAL A 79 -4.74 -8.25 2.30
N ASN A 80 -5.53 -9.23 1.89
CA ASN A 80 -5.84 -10.40 2.71
C ASN A 80 -4.58 -11.22 3.04
N ASP A 81 -3.66 -11.37 2.07
CA ASP A 81 -2.42 -12.10 2.26
C ASP A 81 -1.51 -11.46 3.31
N LEU A 82 -1.40 -10.13 3.31
CA LEU A 82 -0.63 -9.39 4.32
C LEU A 82 -1.30 -9.40 5.69
N VAL A 83 -2.63 -9.24 5.74
CA VAL A 83 -3.38 -9.32 7.01
C VAL A 83 -3.26 -10.71 7.63
N ALA A 84 -3.32 -11.77 6.80
CA ALA A 84 -3.16 -13.15 7.27
C ALA A 84 -1.72 -13.49 7.66
N ASN A 85 -0.72 -12.78 7.14
CA ASN A 85 0.69 -13.03 7.39
C ASN A 85 1.46 -11.73 7.69
N PRO A 86 1.24 -11.10 8.87
CA PRO A 86 1.85 -9.80 9.18
C PRO A 86 3.39 -9.81 9.12
N GLY A 87 4.04 -10.95 9.41
CA GLY A 87 5.50 -11.09 9.30
C GLY A 87 6.05 -10.92 7.88
N LYS A 88 5.21 -10.94 6.82
CA LYS A 88 5.63 -10.58 5.46
C LYS A 88 5.83 -9.07 5.27
N ALA A 89 5.33 -8.25 6.20
CA ALA A 89 5.51 -6.81 6.20
C ALA A 89 6.75 -6.34 6.98
N GLU A 90 7.43 -7.25 7.68
CA GLU A 90 8.62 -6.98 8.49
C GLU A 90 9.88 -7.11 7.60
N GLY A 91 10.12 -6.09 6.77
CA GLY A 91 11.31 -5.95 5.91
C GLY A 91 12.18 -4.77 6.32
#